data_AF-A0A2N5FUV6-F1
#
_entry.id   AF-A0A2N5FUV6-F1
#
_cell.length_a   1.000
_cell.length_b   1.000
_cell.length_c   1.000
_cell.angle_alpha   90.00
_cell.angle_beta   90.00
_cell.angle_gamma   90.00
#
_symmetry.space_group_name_H-M   'P 1'
#
loop_
_entity.id
_entity.type
_entity.pdbx_description
1 polymer ?
#
loop_
_entity_poly.entity_id
_entity_poly.type
_entity_poly.pdbx_seq_one_letter_code
_entity_poly.pdbx_strand_id
1 'polypeptide(L)' 'MKYEVTWTEIDYDWHKEIQEHVNTTEQFTDIESAVTFYKEKSKDNFIEHIKLSVVLAELSNS' A
#
# COMPACT_ATOMS: atom_id res chain seq x y z
N MET A 1 13.83 -7.03 8.72
CA MET A 1 13.58 -6.12 7.58
C MET A 1 12.23 -6.49 7.00
N LYS A 2 11.39 -5.51 6.71
CA LYS A 2 10.06 -5.72 6.09
C LYS A 2 9.95 -4.81 4.87
N TYR A 3 9.03 -5.15 3.98
CA TYR A 3 8.69 -4.34 2.81
C TYR A 3 7.24 -3.91 2.96
N GLU A 4 6.91 -2.69 2.53
CA GLU A 4 5.57 -2.16 2.63
C GLU A 4 5.14 -1.60 1.29
N VAL A 5 3.96 -1.99 0.83
CA VAL A 5 3.29 -1.35 -0.31
C VAL A 5 2.17 -0.49 0.25
N THR A 6 2.20 0.80 -0.03
CA THR A 6 1.15 1.76 0.36
C THR A 6 0.53 2.35 -0.89
N TRP A 7 -0.79 2.52 -0.92
CA TRP A 7 -1.50 3.10 -2.04
C TRP A 7 -2.73 3.88 -1.59
N THR A 8 -3.23 4.77 -2.45
CA THR A 8 -4.47 5.49 -2.23
C THR A 8 -5.57 4.86 -3.09
N GLU A 9 -6.69 4.47 -2.49
CA GLU A 9 -7.88 3.98 -3.19
C GLU A 9 -8.94 5.08 -3.21
N ILE A 10 -9.61 5.25 -4.35
CA ILE A 10 -10.84 6.04 -4.43
C ILE A 10 -12.00 5.11 -4.09
N ASP A 11 -12.59 5.31 -2.92
CA ASP A 11 -13.81 4.61 -2.51
C ASP A 11 -15.02 5.53 -2.66
N TYR A 12 -16.16 4.98 -3.11
CA TYR A 12 -17.41 5.73 -3.25
C TYR A 12 -18.40 5.29 -2.18
N ASP A 13 -18.61 6.17 -1.19
CA ASP A 13 -19.65 5.96 -0.18
C ASP A 13 -21.00 6.36 -0.76
N TRP A 14 -21.76 5.36 -1.21
CA TRP A 14 -23.09 5.56 -1.81
C TRP A 14 -24.14 6.07 -0.83
N HIS A 15 -23.98 5.89 0.49
CA HIS A 15 -24.94 6.41 1.47
C HIS A 15 -24.78 7.91 1.68
N LYS A 16 -23.54 8.40 1.57
CA LYS A 16 -23.20 9.81 1.71
C LYS A 16 -23.08 10.55 0.38
N GLU A 17 -23.09 9.81 -0.74
CA GLU A 17 -22.87 10.30 -2.10
C GLU A 17 -21.54 11.06 -2.25
N ILE A 18 -20.49 10.58 -1.58
CA ILE A 18 -19.15 11.19 -1.61
C ILE A 18 -18.09 10.19 -2.06
N GLN A 19 -17.05 10.72 -2.72
CA GLN A 19 -15.80 9.99 -2.99
C GLN A 19 -14.80 10.31 -1.88
N GLU A 20 -14.23 9.27 -1.28
CA GLU A 20 -13.20 9.37 -0.25
C GLU A 20 -11.89 8.76 -0.77
N HIS A 21 -10.77 9.36 -0.39
CA HIS A 21 -9.44 8.82 -0.68
C HIS A 21 -8.93 8.09 0.55
N VAL A 22 -8.72 6.78 0.45
CA VAL A 22 -8.29 5.94 1.56
C VAL A 22 -6.86 5.50 1.33
N ASN A 23 -5.99 5.70 2.33
CA ASN A 23 -4.62 5.21 2.28
C ASN A 23 -4.54 3.82 2.91
N THR A 24 -4.19 2.82 2.10
CA THR A 24 -4.06 1.42 2.52
C THR A 24 -2.60 1.01 2.47
N THR A 25 -2.17 0.14 3.39
CA THR A 25 -0.79 -0.38 3.45
C THR A 25 -0.78 -1.87 3.73
N GLU A 26 0.06 -2.60 2.99
CA GLU A 26 0.29 -4.04 3.17
C GLU A 26 1.78 -4.32 3.40
N GLN A 27 2.08 -5.20 4.36
CA GLN A 27 3.44 -5.56 4.76
C GLN A 27 3.83 -6.94 4.24
N PHE A 28 5.08 -7.07 3.79
CA PHE A 28 5.66 -8.30 3.27
C PHE A 28 7.00 -8.59 3.95
N THR A 29 7.32 -9.88 4.08
CA THR A 29 8.61 -10.34 4.63
C THR A 29 9.69 -10.49 3.56
N ASP A 30 9.30 -10.54 2.29
CA ASP A 30 10.18 -10.70 1.13
C ASP A 30 9.91 -9.65 0.04
N ILE A 31 10.95 -9.30 -0.71
CA ILE A 31 10.87 -8.25 -1.74
C ILE A 31 10.08 -8.71 -2.97
N GLU A 32 10.14 -10.00 -3.29
CA GLU A 32 9.53 -10.55 -4.51
C GLU A 32 8.01 -10.48 -4.43
N SER A 33 7.44 -10.85 -3.28
CA SER A 33 6.01 -10.76 -3.00
C SER A 33 5.55 -9.30 -2.98
N ALA A 34 6.32 -8.41 -2.34
CA ALA A 34 6.01 -6.98 -2.32
C ALA A 34 6.00 -6.35 -3.72
N VAL A 35 6.98 -6.69 -4.57
CA VAL A 35 7.07 -6.21 -5.96
C VAL A 35 5.97 -6.80 -6.83
N THR A 36 5.63 -8.08 -6.63
CA THR A 36 4.54 -8.74 -7.36
C THR A 36 3.22 -8.06 -7.04
N PHE A 37 2.93 -7.88 -5.75
CA PHE A 37 1.74 -7.16 -5.30
C PHE A 37 1.70 -5.73 -5.84
N TYR A 38 2.79 -4.97 -5.72
CA TYR A 38 2.89 -3.61 -6.29
C TYR A 38 2.51 -3.59 -7.78
N LYS A 39 3.05 -4.51 -8.59
CA LYS A 39 2.78 -4.58 -10.03
C LYS A 39 1.33 -4.93 -10.33
N GLU A 40 0.74 -5.87 -9.59
CA GLU A 40 -0.66 -6.23 -9.74
C GLU A 40 -1.56 -5.05 -9.38
N LYS A 41 -1.28 -4.41 -8.23
CA LYS A 41 -2.09 -3.34 -7.68
C LYS A 41 -1.97 -2.04 -8.50
N SER A 42 -0.82 -1.77 -9.11
CA SER A 42 -0.62 -0.66 -10.06
C SER A 42 -1.44 -0.74 -11.36
N LYS A 43 -2.08 -1.88 -11.64
CA LYS A 43 -2.98 -2.05 -12.79
C LYS A 43 -4.44 -1.72 -12.46
N ASP A 44 -4.76 -1.49 -11.18
CA ASP A 44 -6.10 -1.15 -10.73
C ASP A 44 -6.41 0.30 -11.09
N ASN A 45 -7.53 0.53 -11.76
CA ASN A 45 -7.93 1.87 -12.23
C ASN A 45 -8.39 2.78 -11.09
N PHE A 46 -8.70 2.22 -9.91
CA PHE A 46 -9.16 2.97 -8.74
C PHE A 46 -8.01 3.33 -7.78
N ILE A 47 -6.78 3.03 -8.17
CA ILE A 47 -5.61 3.29 -7.36
C ILE A 47 -4.88 4.51 -7.86
N GLU A 48 -4.71 5.45 -6.95
CA GLU A 48 -3.85 6.61 -7.09
C GLU A 48 -2.63 6.43 -6.19
N HIS A 49 -1.47 6.97 -6.60
CA HIS A 49 -0.28 7.10 -5.77
C HIS A 49 0.14 5.82 -5.00
N ILE A 50 0.71 4.84 -5.71
CA ILE A 50 1.29 3.64 -5.10
C ILE A 50 2.80 3.82 -4.82
N LYS A 51 3.28 3.36 -3.66
CA LYS A 51 4.69 3.34 -3.26
C LYS A 51 5.10 1.99 -2.67
N LEU A 52 6.34 1.58 -2.92
CA LEU A 52 7.00 0.46 -2.24
C LEU A 52 8.11 1.03 -1.34
N SER A 53 8.10 0.65 -0.07
CA SER A 53 9.05 1.11 0.96
C SER A 53 9.73 -0.08 1.65
N VAL A 54 10.93 0.14 2.18
CA VAL A 54 11.63 -0.85 3.03
C VAL A 54 11.60 -0.34 4.46
N VAL A 55 11.10 -1.16 5.37
CA VAL A 55 11.14 -0.92 6.82
C VAL A 55 12.32 -1.68 7.41
N LEU A 56 13.35 -0.92 7.77
CA LEU A 56 14.44 -1.40 8.60
C LEU A 56 13.90 -1.51 10.02
N ALA A 57 14.14 -2.64 10.68
CA ALA A 57 13.79 -2.76 12.09
C ALA A 57 14.53 -1.68 12.88
N GLU A 58 13.84 -1.02 13.81
CA GLU A 58 14.53 -0.17 14.77
C GLU A 58 15.63 -1.01 15.42
N LEU A 59 16.87 -0.51 15.35
CA LEU A 59 17.94 -0.98 16.22
C LEU A 59 17.47 -0.66 17.64
N SER A 60 16.80 -1.61 18.29
CA SER A 60 16.58 -1.55 19.72
C SER A 60 17.97 -1.48 20.34
N ASN A 61 18.38 -0.28 20.78
CA ASN A 61 19.59 -0.11 21.56
C ASN A 61 19.52 -1.10 22.71
N SER A 62 20.47 -2.03 22.69
CA SER A 62 20.66 -3.07 23.69
C SER A 62 20.83 -2.46 25.08
#